data_AF-A0A3M7FR86-F1
#
_entry.id   AF-A0A3M7FR86-F1
#
_cell.length_a   1.000
_cell.length_b   1.000
_cell.length_c   1.000
_cell.angle_alpha   90.00
_cell.angle_beta   90.00
_cell.angle_gamma   90.00
#
_symmetry.space_group_name_H-M   'P 1'
#
loop_
_entity.id
_entity.type
_entity.pdbx_description
1 polymer ?
#
loop_
_entity_poly.entity_id
_entity_poly.type
_entity_poly.pdbx_seq_one_letter_code
_entity_poly.pdbx_strand_id
1 'polypeptide(L)'
;MHRTIWTSLFAVAGASSPDNGVGRLPALGYDTFNAFGCDYNASLVAAQVKVMQKAGLVDAGYNTLILDDCYTLKERNATGHMVADPVKFPHGIEALSSQVNKFGVRLAAYGDNGYQTCAGYPGSYGRELQDLQTWHSWGMSYLKYDNCYIPADNITQENMLGRFQRMSDAIAEFALSTNTTFQYSLCEWGWQQPVIWGRRIAQSWRNNGDIKTYWSALTAIMNEAAFLWWASDFYGHNDMDMLEVGKNGIGTTPGNLTYEEEKSHFTAWALLKSPLLIGSDLTKASKQSLDILGNRDLIRINQDPNVGKSISPFRWGVNADYTFNAIHPAEYWSGNSSYGVVFMVLNSQDTAQQMSFNLTESWAIRAGRQYSVYDLWTHESAGIAVRNISMEVPAHGALALLLNDAGPEPEKYDASCGFFYQCSWPNGTYISN
;
A
#
# COMPACT_ATOMS: atom_id res chain seq x y z
N MET A 1 -7.01 -55.17 21.58
CA MET A 1 -7.49 -53.86 21.06
C MET A 1 -6.43 -52.81 21.38
N HIS A 2 -5.52 -52.52 20.45
CA HIS A 2 -4.59 -51.39 20.58
C HIS A 2 -4.88 -50.41 19.46
N ARG A 3 -5.42 -49.23 19.83
CA ARG A 3 -5.56 -48.09 18.92
C ARG A 3 -4.34 -47.21 19.09
N THR A 4 -3.49 -47.19 18.06
CA THR A 4 -2.40 -46.24 17.92
C THR A 4 -2.97 -44.93 17.39
N ILE A 5 -2.90 -43.87 18.19
CA ILE A 5 -3.29 -42.52 17.79
C ILE A 5 -2.07 -41.90 17.08
N TRP A 6 -2.21 -41.62 15.78
CA TRP A 6 -1.25 -40.81 15.04
C TRP A 6 -1.64 -39.33 15.22
N THR A 7 -0.83 -38.59 15.97
CA THR A 7 -0.88 -37.13 16.00
C THR A 7 -0.11 -36.59 14.80
N SER A 8 -0.82 -36.28 13.71
CA SER A 8 -0.27 -35.50 12.61
C SER A 8 -0.17 -34.04 13.04
N LEU A 9 1.05 -33.55 13.30
CA LEU A 9 1.33 -32.12 13.33
C LEU A 9 1.18 -31.59 11.89
N PHE A 10 0.10 -30.87 11.63
CA PHE A 10 0.04 -29.97 10.48
C PHE A 10 0.89 -28.74 10.80
N ALA A 11 2.13 -28.73 10.34
CA ALA A 11 2.88 -27.50 10.19
C ALA A 11 2.21 -26.71 9.06
N VAL A 12 1.52 -25.61 9.39
CA VAL A 12 1.14 -24.60 8.40
C VAL A 12 2.45 -23.99 7.92
N ALA A 13 2.96 -24.47 6.79
CA ALA A 13 4.02 -23.81 6.07
C ALA A 13 3.45 -22.47 5.59
N GLY A 14 3.74 -21.40 6.33
CA GLY A 14 3.51 -20.04 5.86
C GLY A 14 4.20 -19.90 4.51
N ALA A 15 3.48 -19.39 3.51
CA ALA A 15 4.07 -19.07 2.22
C ALA A 15 5.22 -18.08 2.45
N SER A 16 6.46 -18.55 2.29
CA SER A 16 7.64 -17.69 2.33
C SER A 16 7.64 -16.81 1.09
N SER A 17 7.69 -15.50 1.29
CA SER A 17 7.95 -14.57 0.20
C SER A 17 9.35 -14.82 -0.37
N PRO A 18 9.60 -14.54 -1.66
CA PRO A 18 10.97 -14.42 -2.13
C PRO A 18 11.63 -13.25 -1.38
N ASP A 19 12.28 -13.57 -0.26
CA ASP A 19 13.26 -12.72 0.40
C ASP A 19 14.53 -12.70 -0.46
N ASN A 20 14.38 -12.08 -1.63
CA ASN A 20 15.44 -11.86 -2.61
C ASN A 20 16.15 -10.52 -2.34
N GLY A 21 15.95 -9.92 -1.17
CA GLY A 21 16.60 -8.68 -0.75
C GLY A 21 15.92 -7.38 -1.20
N VAL A 22 14.74 -7.43 -1.86
CA VAL A 22 13.97 -6.23 -2.27
C VAL A 22 12.53 -6.24 -1.75
N GLY A 23 11.88 -5.07 -1.76
CA GLY A 23 10.46 -4.92 -1.39
C GLY A 23 10.10 -5.36 0.03
N ARG A 24 11.07 -5.41 0.95
CA ARG A 24 10.81 -5.71 2.37
C ARG A 24 9.73 -4.79 2.93
N LEU A 25 9.82 -3.49 2.66
CA LEU A 25 8.81 -2.49 2.97
C LEU A 25 8.03 -2.10 1.70
N PRO A 26 6.81 -1.53 1.81
CA PRO A 26 6.06 -1.04 0.66
C PRO A 26 6.89 -0.02 -0.14
N ALA A 27 6.76 -0.04 -1.47
CA ALA A 27 7.45 0.93 -2.32
C ALA A 27 6.87 2.33 -2.15
N LEU A 28 7.74 3.34 -2.09
CA LEU A 28 7.37 4.75 -2.11
C LEU A 28 7.87 5.35 -3.42
N GLY A 29 6.98 5.97 -4.17
CA GLY A 29 7.33 6.40 -5.51
C GLY A 29 6.33 7.29 -6.21
N TYR A 30 6.51 7.35 -7.53
CA TYR A 30 5.70 8.10 -8.47
C TYR A 30 5.38 7.19 -9.65
N ASP A 31 4.15 7.23 -10.13
CA ASP A 31 3.70 6.52 -11.32
C ASP A 31 3.07 7.54 -12.30
N THR A 32 3.50 7.52 -13.56
CA THR A 32 3.08 8.49 -14.56
C THR A 32 1.63 8.35 -15.01
N PHE A 33 1.00 7.18 -14.83
CA PHE A 33 -0.24 6.84 -15.51
C PHE A 33 -1.41 7.73 -15.10
N ASN A 34 -1.66 7.86 -13.80
CA ASN A 34 -2.82 8.60 -13.32
C ASN A 34 -2.78 10.08 -13.73
N ALA A 35 -1.58 10.66 -13.78
CA ALA A 35 -1.38 12.07 -14.13
C ALA A 35 -1.44 12.32 -15.65
N PHE A 36 -0.89 11.41 -16.45
CA PHE A 36 -0.59 11.70 -17.86
C PHE A 36 -1.10 10.66 -18.85
N GLY A 37 -1.50 9.46 -18.42
CA GLY A 37 -1.78 8.34 -19.31
C GLY A 37 -0.57 8.09 -20.22
N CYS A 38 -0.79 8.06 -21.54
CA CYS A 38 0.31 7.97 -22.50
C CYS A 38 1.02 9.32 -22.77
N ASP A 39 0.52 10.46 -22.30
CA ASP A 39 0.96 11.80 -22.72
C ASP A 39 2.07 12.37 -21.83
N TYR A 40 3.17 11.62 -21.70
CA TYR A 40 4.38 12.06 -20.98
C TYR A 40 5.66 11.83 -21.80
N ASN A 41 6.73 12.50 -21.39
CA ASN A 41 8.06 12.42 -21.99
C ASN A 41 9.15 12.65 -20.94
N ALA A 42 10.42 12.51 -21.33
CA ALA A 42 11.57 12.65 -20.43
C ALA A 42 11.59 13.99 -19.66
N SER A 43 11.26 15.10 -20.33
CA SER A 43 11.25 16.43 -19.72
C SER A 43 10.17 16.57 -18.66
N LEU A 44 8.96 16.06 -18.92
CA LEU A 44 7.84 16.09 -17.99
C LEU A 44 8.14 15.24 -16.74
N VAL A 45 8.66 14.03 -16.94
CA VAL A 45 9.06 13.13 -15.84
C VAL A 45 10.14 13.78 -14.98
N ALA A 46 11.18 14.35 -15.59
CA ALA A 46 12.24 15.04 -14.86
C ALA A 46 11.73 16.27 -14.09
N ALA A 47 10.68 16.94 -14.56
CA ALA A 47 10.05 18.04 -13.84
C ALA A 47 9.36 17.56 -12.56
N GLN A 48 8.68 16.41 -12.60
CA GLN A 48 8.05 15.81 -11.40
C GLN A 48 9.11 15.50 -10.34
N VAL A 49 10.23 14.86 -10.72
CA VAL A 49 11.34 14.55 -9.80
C VAL A 49 11.92 15.80 -9.13
N LYS A 50 12.05 16.89 -9.88
CA LYS A 50 12.51 18.18 -9.31
C LYS A 50 11.54 18.72 -8.27
N VAL A 51 10.23 18.59 -8.49
CA VAL A 51 9.24 18.98 -7.49
C VAL A 51 9.30 18.06 -6.28
N MET A 52 9.41 16.74 -6.47
CA MET A 52 9.56 15.78 -5.38
C MET A 52 10.76 16.11 -4.49
N GLN A 53 11.92 16.42 -5.08
CA GLN A 53 13.10 16.83 -4.31
C GLN A 53 12.83 18.14 -3.57
N LYS A 54 12.32 19.17 -4.25
CA LYS A 54 12.08 20.49 -3.67
C LYS A 54 11.06 20.45 -2.51
N ALA A 55 10.05 19.59 -2.62
CA ALA A 55 9.02 19.38 -1.61
C ALA A 55 9.46 18.43 -0.48
N GLY A 56 10.68 17.87 -0.54
CA GLY A 56 11.19 16.94 0.47
C GLY A 56 10.58 15.54 0.42
N LEU A 57 9.88 15.18 -0.66
CA LEU A 57 9.27 13.86 -0.85
C LEU A 57 10.35 12.78 -1.07
N VAL A 58 11.40 13.10 -1.82
CA VAL A 58 12.54 12.17 -1.96
C VAL A 58 13.14 11.84 -0.58
N ASP A 59 13.35 12.85 0.26
CA ASP A 59 13.88 12.67 1.62
C ASP A 59 12.90 11.89 2.53
N ALA A 60 11.61 11.95 2.23
CA ALA A 60 10.58 11.15 2.90
C ALA A 60 10.56 9.69 2.43
N GLY A 61 11.28 9.34 1.36
CA GLY A 61 11.46 7.98 0.86
C GLY A 61 10.90 7.73 -0.55
N TYR A 62 10.26 8.71 -1.19
CA TYR A 62 9.74 8.58 -2.55
C TYR A 62 10.89 8.51 -3.57
N ASN A 63 11.37 7.30 -3.84
CA ASN A 63 12.61 7.05 -4.59
C ASN A 63 12.44 6.13 -5.80
N THR A 64 11.22 5.64 -6.06
CA THR A 64 10.89 4.80 -7.21
C THR A 64 10.05 5.60 -8.20
N LEU A 65 10.41 5.66 -9.48
CA LEU A 65 9.61 6.33 -10.51
C LEU A 65 9.27 5.35 -11.63
N ILE A 66 8.02 4.93 -11.66
CA ILE A 66 7.47 4.03 -12.67
C ILE A 66 7.16 4.84 -13.91
N LEU A 67 7.87 4.52 -15.00
CA LEU A 67 7.40 4.88 -16.34
C LEU A 67 6.32 3.86 -16.68
N ASP A 68 5.07 4.28 -16.55
CA ASP A 68 3.92 3.40 -16.82
C ASP A 68 3.73 3.18 -18.33
N ASP A 69 2.61 2.67 -18.82
CA ASP A 69 2.47 2.30 -20.23
C ASP A 69 2.91 3.40 -21.23
N CYS A 70 3.15 3.01 -22.48
CA CYS A 70 3.41 3.89 -23.61
C CYS A 70 4.80 4.56 -23.69
N TYR A 71 5.85 4.09 -22.99
CA TYR A 71 7.22 4.64 -23.13
C TYR A 71 8.06 4.05 -24.28
N THR A 72 7.59 2.98 -24.93
CA THR A 72 8.28 2.32 -26.06
C THR A 72 7.63 2.65 -27.40
N LEU A 73 8.29 2.29 -28.51
CA LEU A 73 7.59 2.09 -29.77
C LEU A 73 6.61 0.91 -29.66
N LYS A 74 5.56 0.91 -30.49
CA LYS A 74 4.59 -0.20 -30.55
C LYS A 74 5.17 -1.48 -31.15
N GLU A 75 6.23 -1.34 -31.95
CA GLU A 75 6.92 -2.45 -32.57
C GLU A 75 8.28 -2.68 -31.90
N ARG A 76 8.62 -3.94 -31.71
CA ARG A 76 9.97 -4.37 -31.30
C ARG A 76 10.94 -4.22 -32.48
N ASN A 77 12.22 -4.09 -32.20
CA ASN A 77 13.23 -4.07 -33.26
C ASN A 77 13.42 -5.46 -33.90
N ALA A 78 14.29 -5.55 -34.92
CA ALA A 78 14.55 -6.79 -35.65
C ALA A 78 15.11 -7.94 -34.78
N THR A 79 15.68 -7.65 -33.61
CA THR A 79 16.17 -8.65 -32.65
C THR A 79 15.15 -8.96 -31.55
N GLY A 80 13.96 -8.37 -31.60
CA GLY A 80 12.85 -8.62 -30.67
C GLY A 80 12.89 -7.80 -29.38
N HIS A 81 13.82 -6.84 -29.24
CA HIS A 81 13.86 -5.97 -28.05
C HIS A 81 12.85 -4.81 -28.17
N MET A 82 12.32 -4.40 -27.03
CA MET A 82 11.62 -3.12 -26.91
C MET A 82 12.57 -1.97 -27.24
N VAL A 83 12.02 -0.94 -27.86
CA VAL A 83 12.76 0.28 -28.24
C VAL A 83 12.09 1.46 -27.56
N ALA A 84 12.83 2.24 -26.79
CA ALA A 84 12.32 3.48 -26.21
C ALA A 84 11.78 4.39 -27.32
N ASP A 85 10.65 5.05 -27.11
CA ASP A 85 10.10 6.00 -28.07
C ASP A 85 11.07 7.19 -28.24
N PRO A 86 11.68 7.39 -29.42
CA PRO A 86 12.69 8.43 -29.63
C PRO A 86 12.11 9.85 -29.65
N VAL A 87 10.79 10.01 -29.79
CA VAL A 87 10.12 11.31 -29.67
C VAL A 87 9.94 11.67 -28.21
N LYS A 88 9.52 10.72 -27.36
CA LYS A 88 9.36 10.93 -25.92
C LYS A 88 10.69 10.96 -25.16
N PHE A 89 11.66 10.18 -25.63
CA PHE A 89 12.97 10.00 -25.02
C PHE A 89 14.07 10.16 -26.08
N PRO A 90 14.33 11.39 -26.58
CA PRO A 90 15.29 11.64 -27.67
C PRO A 90 16.74 11.29 -27.33
N HIS A 91 17.05 11.11 -26.05
CA HIS A 91 18.35 10.66 -25.56
C HIS A 91 18.32 9.25 -24.95
N GLY A 92 17.21 8.52 -25.15
CA GLY A 92 16.96 7.22 -24.53
C GLY A 92 16.56 7.30 -23.06
N ILE A 93 16.02 6.19 -22.54
CA ILE A 93 15.57 6.08 -21.15
C ILE A 93 16.76 6.01 -20.19
N GLU A 94 17.89 5.44 -20.59
CA GLU A 94 19.12 5.41 -19.78
C GLU A 94 19.61 6.83 -19.42
N ALA A 95 19.51 7.79 -20.35
CA ALA A 95 19.87 9.18 -20.09
C ALA A 95 18.92 9.83 -19.06
N LEU A 96 17.62 9.55 -19.14
CA LEU A 96 16.65 9.98 -18.13
C LEU A 96 16.95 9.33 -16.78
N SER A 97 17.25 8.03 -16.76
CA SER A 97 17.65 7.29 -15.55
C SER A 97 18.84 7.96 -14.88
N SER A 98 19.91 8.20 -15.64
CA SER A 98 21.10 8.93 -15.19
C SER A 98 20.80 10.34 -14.69
N GLN A 99 19.80 11.00 -15.26
CA GLN A 99 19.37 12.33 -14.83
C GLN A 99 18.63 12.29 -13.48
N VAL A 100 17.64 11.40 -13.32
CA VAL A 100 16.83 11.33 -12.10
C VAL A 100 17.58 10.68 -10.93
N ASN A 101 18.53 9.79 -11.20
CA ASN A 101 19.41 9.18 -10.20
C ASN A 101 20.20 10.22 -9.40
N LYS A 102 20.53 11.38 -9.99
CA LYS A 102 21.20 12.50 -9.29
C LYS A 102 20.36 13.09 -8.16
N PHE A 103 19.05 12.85 -8.18
CA PHE A 103 18.08 13.26 -7.17
C PHE A 103 17.74 12.11 -6.21
N GLY A 104 18.42 10.97 -6.27
CA GLY A 104 18.12 9.81 -5.42
C GLY A 104 16.87 9.01 -5.85
N VAL A 105 16.34 9.28 -7.04
CA VAL A 105 15.17 8.58 -7.61
C VAL A 105 15.64 7.61 -8.69
N ARG A 106 15.16 6.36 -8.67
CA ARG A 106 15.45 5.33 -9.66
C ARG A 106 14.24 5.10 -10.56
N LEU A 107 14.47 4.93 -11.86
CA LEU A 107 13.41 4.54 -12.78
C LEU A 107 12.99 3.08 -12.53
N ALA A 108 11.72 2.83 -12.81
CA ALA A 108 11.05 1.56 -12.69
C ALA A 108 10.27 1.28 -13.98
N ALA A 109 10.19 0.00 -14.33
CA ALA A 109 9.56 -0.47 -15.53
C ALA A 109 8.08 -0.76 -15.31
N TYR A 110 7.31 -0.57 -16.37
CA TYR A 110 6.00 -1.20 -16.56
C TYR A 110 6.09 -2.23 -17.68
N GLY A 111 5.47 -3.37 -17.50
CA GLY A 111 5.31 -4.43 -18.50
C GLY A 111 3.99 -5.15 -18.32
N ASP A 112 3.74 -6.18 -19.12
CA ASP A 112 2.48 -6.91 -19.13
C ASP A 112 2.71 -8.40 -19.38
N ASN A 113 1.94 -9.26 -18.71
CA ASN A 113 2.03 -10.72 -18.81
C ASN A 113 1.42 -11.33 -20.09
N GLY A 114 0.88 -10.49 -20.95
CA GLY A 114 0.24 -10.78 -22.22
C GLY A 114 1.08 -10.42 -23.44
N TYR A 115 0.45 -10.51 -24.61
CA TYR A 115 1.10 -10.19 -25.89
C TYR A 115 1.33 -8.68 -26.08
N GLN A 116 0.48 -7.88 -25.47
CA GLN A 116 0.51 -6.42 -25.53
C GLN A 116 0.20 -5.86 -24.15
N THR A 117 0.73 -4.68 -23.84
CA THR A 117 0.29 -3.89 -22.70
C THR A 117 -1.15 -3.40 -22.88
N CYS A 118 -1.77 -2.90 -21.81
CA CYS A 118 -3.15 -2.41 -21.88
C CYS A 118 -3.39 -1.31 -22.94
N ALA A 119 -2.39 -0.46 -23.24
CA ALA A 119 -2.45 0.55 -24.31
C ALA A 119 -1.97 0.04 -25.69
N GLY A 120 -1.68 -1.26 -25.82
CA GLY A 120 -1.33 -1.91 -27.08
C GLY A 120 0.14 -1.71 -27.49
N TYR A 121 1.06 -1.58 -26.53
CA TYR A 121 2.51 -1.64 -26.74
C TYR A 121 3.02 -3.07 -26.52
N PRO A 122 4.29 -3.41 -26.79
CA PRO A 122 4.77 -4.77 -26.65
C PRO A 122 4.64 -5.30 -25.21
N GLY A 123 3.89 -6.39 -25.03
CA GLY A 123 3.85 -7.14 -23.78
C GLY A 123 5.03 -8.12 -23.69
N SER A 124 5.21 -8.75 -22.53
CA SER A 124 6.41 -9.53 -22.21
C SER A 124 6.20 -11.05 -22.24
N TYR A 125 5.02 -11.53 -22.60
CA TYR A 125 4.75 -12.97 -22.69
C TYR A 125 5.74 -13.67 -23.64
N GLY A 126 6.49 -14.65 -23.13
CA GLY A 126 7.51 -15.40 -23.87
C GLY A 126 8.80 -14.62 -24.16
N ARG A 127 8.99 -13.45 -23.55
CA ARG A 127 10.15 -12.57 -23.69
C ARG A 127 10.66 -12.03 -22.35
N GLU A 128 10.30 -12.70 -21.25
CA GLU A 128 10.49 -12.21 -19.89
C GLU A 128 11.96 -11.85 -19.61
N LEU A 129 12.90 -12.75 -19.90
CA LEU A 129 14.34 -12.51 -19.71
C LEU A 129 14.90 -11.41 -20.65
N GLN A 130 14.42 -11.36 -21.89
CA GLN A 130 14.83 -10.35 -22.88
C GLN A 130 14.40 -8.94 -22.45
N ASP A 131 13.21 -8.83 -21.88
CA ASP A 131 12.66 -7.57 -21.41
C ASP A 131 13.35 -7.12 -20.11
N LEU A 132 13.64 -8.04 -19.19
CA LEU A 132 14.49 -7.78 -18.01
C LEU A 132 15.87 -7.23 -18.39
N GLN A 133 16.52 -7.81 -19.40
CA GLN A 133 17.79 -7.30 -19.93
C GLN A 133 17.65 -5.86 -20.45
N THR A 134 16.55 -5.57 -21.14
CA THR A 134 16.28 -4.25 -21.70
C THR A 134 16.06 -3.22 -20.59
N TRP A 135 15.19 -3.50 -19.62
CA TRP A 135 14.95 -2.63 -18.46
C TRP A 135 16.20 -2.42 -17.61
N HIS A 136 16.97 -3.48 -17.37
CA HIS A 136 18.24 -3.36 -16.66
C HIS A 136 19.24 -2.46 -17.40
N SER A 137 19.32 -2.57 -18.73
CA SER A 137 20.18 -1.69 -19.54
C SER A 137 19.77 -0.21 -19.47
N TRP A 138 18.51 0.07 -19.15
CA TRP A 138 18.02 1.43 -18.89
C TRP A 138 18.15 1.86 -17.43
N GLY A 139 18.75 1.02 -16.58
CA GLY A 139 18.98 1.29 -15.15
C GLY A 139 17.76 1.10 -14.26
N MET A 140 16.80 0.25 -14.67
CA MET A 140 15.61 -0.06 -13.88
C MET A 140 15.79 -1.35 -13.07
N SER A 141 15.14 -1.42 -11.90
CA SER A 141 15.18 -2.60 -11.00
C SER A 141 13.88 -2.79 -10.19
N TYR A 142 12.77 -2.27 -10.72
CA TYR A 142 11.41 -2.48 -10.22
C TYR A 142 10.53 -2.71 -11.44
N LEU A 143 9.56 -3.62 -11.34
CA LEU A 143 8.64 -3.96 -12.41
C LEU A 143 7.19 -3.95 -11.90
N LYS A 144 6.38 -3.03 -12.40
CA LYS A 144 4.91 -3.13 -12.40
C LYS A 144 4.50 -4.01 -13.58
N TYR A 145 3.72 -5.06 -13.33
CA TYR A 145 3.45 -6.07 -14.35
C TYR A 145 1.96 -6.36 -14.46
N ASP A 146 1.40 -5.92 -15.58
CA ASP A 146 -0.02 -5.87 -15.86
C ASP A 146 -0.55 -7.17 -16.46
N ASN A 147 -1.85 -7.20 -16.72
CA ASN A 147 -2.64 -8.41 -16.96
C ASN A 147 -3.59 -8.27 -18.16
N CYS A 148 -3.24 -7.46 -19.16
CA CYS A 148 -3.99 -7.30 -20.40
C CYS A 148 -3.56 -8.32 -21.47
N TYR A 149 -4.31 -8.42 -22.58
CA TYR A 149 -4.00 -9.26 -23.75
C TYR A 149 -3.47 -10.68 -23.44
N ILE A 150 -4.10 -11.31 -22.44
CA ILE A 150 -3.63 -12.56 -21.83
C ILE A 150 -3.67 -13.69 -22.88
N PRO A 151 -2.57 -14.43 -23.08
CA PRO A 151 -2.54 -15.57 -23.98
C PRO A 151 -3.42 -16.70 -23.46
N ALA A 152 -4.00 -17.46 -24.39
CA ALA A 152 -4.69 -18.71 -24.11
C ALA A 152 -3.76 -19.89 -24.41
N ASP A 153 -2.76 -20.13 -23.56
CA ASP A 153 -1.89 -21.32 -23.60
C ASP A 153 -2.29 -22.33 -22.50
N ASN A 154 -1.73 -23.54 -22.53
CA ASN A 154 -2.07 -24.55 -21.51
C ASN A 154 -1.68 -24.10 -20.09
N ILE A 155 -0.63 -23.28 -19.93
CA ILE A 155 -0.14 -22.83 -18.61
C ILE A 155 -1.11 -21.80 -18.02
N THR A 156 -1.53 -20.80 -18.79
CA THR A 156 -2.45 -19.74 -18.35
C THR A 156 -3.87 -20.25 -18.18
N GLN A 157 -4.26 -21.30 -18.91
CA GLN A 157 -5.56 -21.97 -18.75
C GLN A 157 -5.63 -22.83 -17.48
N GLU A 158 -4.55 -23.54 -17.14
CA GLU A 158 -4.56 -24.50 -16.02
C GLU A 158 -4.00 -23.90 -14.71
N ASN A 159 -3.21 -22.82 -14.79
CA ASN A 159 -2.50 -22.25 -13.65
C ASN A 159 -2.53 -20.73 -13.64
N MET A 160 -3.37 -20.15 -12.79
CA MET A 160 -3.49 -18.70 -12.65
C MET A 160 -2.21 -18.02 -12.16
N LEU A 161 -1.45 -18.70 -11.29
CA LEU A 161 -0.12 -18.29 -10.84
C LEU A 161 0.90 -18.40 -11.99
N GLY A 162 0.72 -19.35 -12.90
CA GLY A 162 1.59 -19.56 -14.06
C GLY A 162 1.78 -18.31 -14.95
N ARG A 163 0.78 -17.41 -14.99
CA ARG A 163 0.85 -16.13 -15.72
C ARG A 163 1.98 -15.22 -15.22
N PHE A 164 2.10 -15.10 -13.90
CA PHE A 164 3.06 -14.22 -13.22
C PHE A 164 4.34 -14.96 -12.79
N GLN A 165 4.24 -16.28 -12.55
CA GLN A 165 5.37 -17.12 -12.17
C GLN A 165 6.47 -17.10 -13.25
N ARG A 166 6.14 -17.06 -14.55
CA ARG A 166 7.14 -16.98 -15.62
C ARG A 166 8.07 -15.78 -15.47
N MET A 167 7.53 -14.61 -15.16
CA MET A 167 8.34 -13.42 -14.94
C MET A 167 9.08 -13.50 -13.59
N SER A 168 8.46 -14.05 -12.54
CA SER A 168 9.15 -14.30 -11.26
C SER A 168 10.37 -15.23 -11.42
N ASP A 169 10.22 -16.31 -12.18
CA ASP A 169 11.30 -17.24 -12.51
C ASP A 169 12.38 -16.55 -13.34
N ALA A 170 11.99 -15.75 -14.34
CA ALA A 170 12.92 -14.97 -15.15
C ALA A 170 13.70 -13.93 -14.32
N ILE A 171 13.07 -13.29 -13.32
CA ILE A 171 13.74 -12.38 -12.37
C ILE A 171 14.78 -13.15 -11.55
N ALA A 172 14.42 -14.34 -11.05
CA ALA A 172 15.33 -15.18 -10.30
C ALA A 172 16.53 -15.63 -11.17
N GLU A 173 16.29 -16.07 -12.40
CA GLU A 173 17.34 -16.42 -13.36
C GLU A 173 18.23 -15.22 -13.71
N PHE A 174 17.62 -14.06 -13.97
CA PHE A 174 18.34 -12.83 -14.28
C PHE A 174 19.27 -12.41 -13.15
N ALA A 175 18.82 -12.52 -11.89
CA ALA A 175 19.61 -12.19 -10.72
C ALA A 175 20.86 -13.08 -10.57
N LEU A 176 20.79 -14.35 -10.97
CA LEU A 176 21.96 -15.26 -10.95
C LEU A 176 23.08 -14.80 -11.89
N SER A 177 22.73 -14.16 -13.00
CA SER A 177 23.71 -13.74 -14.03
C SER A 177 24.20 -12.30 -13.88
N THR A 178 23.40 -11.42 -13.27
CA THR A 178 23.68 -9.97 -13.21
C THR A 178 23.91 -9.44 -11.80
N ASN A 179 23.66 -10.24 -10.77
CA ASN A 179 23.62 -9.80 -9.37
C ASN A 179 22.63 -8.64 -9.13
N THR A 180 21.63 -8.48 -10.01
CA THR A 180 20.56 -7.49 -9.91
C THR A 180 19.22 -8.21 -9.87
N THR A 181 18.39 -7.90 -8.87
CA THR A 181 17.02 -8.40 -8.77
C THR A 181 16.03 -7.26 -9.03
N PHE A 182 14.81 -7.62 -9.43
CA PHE A 182 13.70 -6.67 -9.59
C PHE A 182 12.72 -6.82 -8.44
N GLN A 183 12.29 -5.69 -7.86
CA GLN A 183 11.08 -5.69 -7.04
C GLN A 183 9.89 -5.87 -7.99
N TYR A 184 9.05 -6.87 -7.71
CA TYR A 184 7.99 -7.30 -8.60
C TYR A 184 6.62 -6.97 -8.03
N SER A 185 5.85 -6.15 -8.76
CA SER A 185 4.51 -5.71 -8.40
C SER A 185 3.51 -6.23 -9.42
N LEU A 186 2.59 -7.07 -8.95
CA LEU A 186 1.54 -7.63 -9.78
C LEU A 186 0.42 -6.60 -9.94
N CYS A 187 -0.02 -6.39 -11.18
CA CYS A 187 -1.15 -5.54 -11.55
C CYS A 187 -2.24 -6.41 -12.21
N GLU A 188 -2.80 -7.31 -11.41
CA GLU A 188 -3.82 -8.30 -11.77
C GLU A 188 -5.21 -7.97 -11.21
N TRP A 189 -5.35 -6.80 -10.59
CA TRP A 189 -6.63 -6.21 -10.15
C TRP A 189 -7.40 -7.01 -9.10
N GLY A 190 -6.71 -7.82 -8.29
CA GLY A 190 -7.32 -8.74 -7.34
C GLY A 190 -7.93 -9.99 -7.98
N TRP A 191 -7.84 -10.13 -9.31
CA TRP A 191 -8.48 -11.21 -10.03
C TRP A 191 -7.87 -12.54 -9.63
N GLN A 192 -8.74 -13.47 -9.24
CA GLN A 192 -8.36 -14.82 -8.81
C GLN A 192 -7.47 -14.82 -7.56
N GLN A 193 -7.72 -13.86 -6.67
CA GLN A 193 -7.28 -13.88 -5.27
C GLN A 193 -5.75 -13.92 -5.10
N PRO A 194 -5.01 -12.97 -5.69
CA PRO A 194 -3.55 -12.87 -5.50
C PRO A 194 -3.14 -12.71 -4.04
N VAL A 195 -4.05 -12.23 -3.20
CA VAL A 195 -3.91 -12.23 -1.73
C VAL A 195 -3.51 -13.61 -1.16
N ILE A 196 -3.87 -14.71 -1.81
CA ILE A 196 -3.56 -16.08 -1.36
C ILE A 196 -2.18 -16.55 -1.84
N TRP A 197 -1.74 -16.12 -3.02
CA TRP A 197 -0.59 -16.72 -3.72
C TRP A 197 0.50 -15.73 -4.14
N GLY A 198 0.19 -14.45 -4.33
CA GLY A 198 1.07 -13.40 -4.84
C GLY A 198 2.35 -13.26 -4.01
N ARG A 199 2.23 -13.39 -2.68
CA ARG A 199 3.37 -13.39 -1.76
C ARG A 199 4.44 -14.40 -2.12
N ARG A 200 4.12 -15.53 -2.76
CA ARG A 200 5.10 -16.56 -3.12
C ARG A 200 6.03 -16.15 -4.26
N ILE A 201 5.65 -15.13 -5.03
CA ILE A 201 6.31 -14.82 -6.30
C ILE A 201 6.63 -13.33 -6.48
N ALA A 202 6.02 -12.45 -5.68
CA ALA A 202 6.07 -11.00 -5.83
C ALA A 202 6.05 -10.29 -4.47
N GLN A 203 6.43 -9.01 -4.47
CA GLN A 203 6.50 -8.17 -3.27
C GLN A 203 5.24 -7.31 -3.08
N SER A 204 4.42 -7.13 -4.11
CA SER A 204 3.10 -6.51 -4.03
C SER A 204 2.15 -7.04 -5.08
N TRP A 205 0.85 -6.92 -4.85
CA TRP A 205 -0.21 -7.31 -5.78
C TRP A 205 -1.41 -6.39 -5.67
N ARG A 206 -1.92 -5.92 -6.80
CA ARG A 206 -3.12 -5.08 -6.87
C ARG A 206 -4.30 -5.88 -6.35
N ASN A 207 -5.08 -5.32 -5.44
CA ASN A 207 -6.20 -6.03 -4.80
C ASN A 207 -7.59 -5.64 -5.31
N ASN A 208 -7.70 -4.60 -6.14
CA ASN A 208 -8.93 -4.14 -6.80
C ASN A 208 -8.60 -3.62 -8.22
N GLY A 209 -9.64 -3.35 -9.02
CA GLY A 209 -9.52 -2.59 -10.26
C GLY A 209 -8.99 -1.18 -10.06
N ASP A 210 -8.82 -0.45 -11.16
CA ASP A 210 -8.14 0.84 -11.13
C ASP A 210 -8.91 1.89 -10.33
N ILE A 211 -8.18 2.54 -9.44
CA ILE A 211 -8.67 3.66 -8.65
C ILE A 211 -9.13 4.82 -9.54
N LYS A 212 -9.98 5.66 -8.97
CA LYS A 212 -10.51 6.87 -9.60
C LYS A 212 -10.54 8.01 -8.59
N THR A 213 -10.48 9.23 -9.09
CA THR A 213 -10.42 10.48 -8.31
C THR A 213 -11.77 10.91 -7.71
N TYR A 214 -12.50 10.00 -7.06
CA TYR A 214 -13.76 10.29 -6.37
C TYR A 214 -13.95 9.38 -5.15
N TRP A 215 -14.66 9.88 -4.13
CA TRP A 215 -14.81 9.22 -2.82
C TRP A 215 -15.26 7.77 -2.89
N SER A 216 -16.25 7.45 -3.73
CA SER A 216 -16.80 6.10 -3.83
C SER A 216 -15.81 5.06 -4.39
N ALA A 217 -14.79 5.48 -5.15
CA ALA A 217 -13.70 4.58 -5.55
C ALA A 217 -12.77 4.29 -4.37
N LEU A 218 -12.45 5.32 -3.58
CA LEU A 218 -11.63 5.16 -2.39
C LEU A 218 -12.29 4.22 -1.38
N THR A 219 -13.57 4.44 -1.05
CA THR A 219 -14.30 3.62 -0.09
C THR A 219 -14.52 2.19 -0.59
N ALA A 220 -14.66 1.97 -1.90
CA ALA A 220 -14.75 0.63 -2.48
C ALA A 220 -13.45 -0.17 -2.25
N ILE A 221 -12.29 0.44 -2.47
CA ILE A 221 -10.98 -0.18 -2.24
C ILE A 221 -10.72 -0.39 -0.74
N MET A 222 -11.05 0.61 0.11
CA MET A 222 -10.94 0.46 1.57
C MET A 222 -11.85 -0.66 2.10
N ASN A 223 -13.06 -0.82 1.55
CA ASN A 223 -13.97 -1.90 1.91
C ASN A 223 -13.36 -3.26 1.57
N GLU A 224 -12.76 -3.43 0.38
CA GLU A 224 -12.08 -4.68 0.04
C GLU A 224 -10.85 -4.93 0.94
N ALA A 225 -10.04 -3.90 1.19
CA ALA A 225 -8.90 -3.99 2.10
C ALA A 225 -9.29 -4.43 3.52
N ALA A 226 -10.50 -4.09 4.00
CA ALA A 226 -11.03 -4.53 5.30
C ALA A 226 -11.17 -6.05 5.44
N PHE A 227 -11.23 -6.79 4.33
CA PHE A 227 -11.27 -8.25 4.31
C PHE A 227 -9.92 -8.89 3.93
N LEU A 228 -8.97 -8.09 3.44
CA LEU A 228 -7.66 -8.56 2.93
C LEU A 228 -6.47 -8.09 3.77
N TRP A 229 -6.68 -7.27 4.82
CA TRP A 229 -5.63 -6.64 5.64
C TRP A 229 -4.54 -7.62 6.09
N TRP A 230 -4.91 -8.86 6.43
CA TRP A 230 -4.05 -9.90 6.99
C TRP A 230 -2.92 -10.34 6.05
N ALA A 231 -2.99 -10.01 4.76
CA ALA A 231 -2.02 -10.44 3.76
C ALA A 231 -0.79 -9.51 3.64
N SER A 232 -0.90 -8.26 4.10
CA SER A 232 0.23 -7.33 4.11
C SER A 232 1.17 -7.63 5.29
N ASP A 233 2.43 -7.93 4.98
CA ASP A 233 3.54 -8.03 5.93
C ASP A 233 4.86 -7.83 5.17
N PHE A 234 6.02 -7.88 5.83
CA PHE A 234 7.33 -7.74 5.16
C PHE A 234 7.43 -8.58 3.89
N TYR A 235 7.94 -8.01 2.81
CA TYR A 235 8.12 -8.68 1.51
C TYR A 235 6.82 -9.10 0.80
N GLY A 236 5.66 -8.60 1.18
CA GLY A 236 4.41 -8.92 0.50
C GLY A 236 3.28 -8.02 0.95
N HIS A 237 2.88 -7.09 0.09
CA HIS A 237 1.95 -6.01 0.44
C HIS A 237 0.74 -6.01 -0.51
N ASN A 238 -0.46 -5.89 0.04
CA ASN A 238 -1.62 -5.55 -0.79
C ASN A 238 -1.39 -4.16 -1.41
N ASP A 239 -1.52 -4.05 -2.71
CA ASP A 239 -1.46 -2.80 -3.44
C ASP A 239 -2.89 -2.28 -3.70
N MET A 240 -3.22 -1.19 -3.00
CA MET A 240 -4.50 -0.51 -3.11
C MET A 240 -4.55 0.48 -4.29
N ASP A 241 -3.59 0.38 -5.22
CA ASP A 241 -3.41 1.25 -6.38
C ASP A 241 -2.81 2.64 -6.04
N MET A 242 -2.47 3.39 -7.09
CA MET A 242 -1.80 4.68 -7.01
C MET A 242 -2.59 5.74 -6.22
N LEU A 243 -1.86 6.67 -5.60
CA LEU A 243 -2.43 7.81 -4.88
C LEU A 243 -3.05 8.83 -5.86
N GLU A 244 -4.22 9.34 -5.50
CA GLU A 244 -4.99 10.33 -6.27
C GLU A 244 -4.91 11.74 -5.64
N VAL A 245 -4.04 11.91 -4.65
CA VAL A 245 -3.81 13.18 -3.95
C VAL A 245 -3.20 14.20 -4.92
N GLY A 246 -3.79 15.38 -5.02
CA GLY A 246 -3.29 16.51 -5.80
C GLY A 246 -3.63 16.49 -7.29
N LYS A 247 -4.64 15.71 -7.72
CA LYS A 247 -5.01 15.63 -9.14
C LYS A 247 -5.61 16.91 -9.72
N ASN A 248 -6.16 17.82 -8.91
CA ASN A 248 -6.56 19.18 -9.32
C ASN A 248 -7.38 19.24 -10.64
N GLY A 249 -8.23 18.23 -10.91
CA GLY A 249 -9.10 18.13 -12.08
C GLY A 249 -8.41 17.63 -13.35
N ILE A 250 -7.16 17.17 -13.24
CA ILE A 250 -6.29 16.74 -14.34
C ILE A 250 -5.97 15.26 -14.16
N GLY A 251 -5.79 14.55 -15.27
CA GLY A 251 -5.39 13.14 -15.30
C GLY A 251 -6.25 12.29 -16.23
N THR A 252 -5.94 11.00 -16.29
CA THR A 252 -6.70 10.02 -17.09
C THR A 252 -8.15 9.87 -16.62
N THR A 253 -8.38 10.07 -15.33
CA THR A 253 -9.71 10.25 -14.74
C THR A 253 -9.78 11.64 -14.10
N PRO A 254 -10.35 12.63 -14.79
CA PRO A 254 -10.54 13.97 -14.24
C PRO A 254 -11.44 13.93 -13.01
N GLY A 255 -11.01 14.57 -11.92
CA GLY A 255 -11.78 14.66 -10.67
C GLY A 255 -11.00 15.42 -9.61
N ASN A 256 -11.68 15.78 -8.53
CA ASN A 256 -11.10 16.44 -7.36
C ASN A 256 -11.67 15.81 -6.11
N LEU A 257 -10.78 15.29 -5.28
CA LEU A 257 -11.08 14.95 -3.89
C LEU A 257 -11.07 16.24 -3.07
N THR A 258 -11.89 16.29 -2.03
CA THR A 258 -11.76 17.34 -1.01
C THR A 258 -10.49 17.13 -0.18
N TYR A 259 -10.07 18.14 0.59
CA TYR A 259 -8.93 17.99 1.50
C TYR A 259 -9.11 16.81 2.47
N GLU A 260 -10.30 16.64 3.05
CA GLU A 260 -10.58 15.55 3.99
C GLU A 260 -10.59 14.18 3.29
N GLU A 261 -11.06 14.11 2.04
CA GLU A 261 -10.98 12.89 1.25
C GLU A 261 -9.53 12.53 0.86
N GLU A 262 -8.70 13.51 0.48
CA GLU A 262 -7.26 13.29 0.24
C GLU A 262 -6.53 12.82 1.51
N LYS A 263 -6.89 13.42 2.65
CA LYS A 263 -6.36 13.06 3.97
C LYS A 263 -6.74 11.63 4.37
N SER A 264 -8.00 11.26 4.18
CA SER A 264 -8.51 9.90 4.43
C SER A 264 -7.88 8.86 3.50
N HIS A 265 -7.77 9.20 2.21
CA HIS A 265 -7.07 8.40 1.20
C HIS A 265 -5.64 8.06 1.65
N PHE A 266 -4.85 9.09 1.90
CA PHE A 266 -3.44 8.91 2.26
C PHE A 266 -3.28 8.16 3.59
N THR A 267 -4.13 8.47 4.58
CA THR A 267 -4.13 7.78 5.88
C THR A 267 -4.35 6.27 5.70
N ALA A 268 -5.41 5.88 5.00
CA ALA A 268 -5.74 4.47 4.83
C ALA A 268 -4.64 3.73 4.07
N TRP A 269 -4.15 4.27 2.94
CA TRP A 269 -3.09 3.62 2.15
C TRP A 269 -1.80 3.45 2.96
N ALA A 270 -1.39 4.48 3.71
CA ALA A 270 -0.20 4.44 4.53
C ALA A 270 -0.31 3.37 5.63
N LEU A 271 -1.41 3.36 6.38
CA LEU A 271 -1.59 2.49 7.54
C LEU A 271 -1.96 1.05 7.18
N LEU A 272 -2.57 0.83 6.02
CA LEU A 272 -2.83 -0.51 5.46
C LEU A 272 -1.61 -1.11 4.74
N LYS A 273 -0.47 -0.41 4.77
CA LYS A 273 0.81 -0.86 4.21
C LYS A 273 0.77 -1.04 2.68
N SER A 274 -0.05 -0.25 1.98
CA SER A 274 0.01 -0.20 0.52
C SER A 274 1.32 0.45 0.06
N PRO A 275 1.84 0.11 -1.13
CA PRO A 275 2.75 1.00 -1.84
C PRO A 275 2.13 2.41 -1.94
N LEU A 276 2.97 3.43 -1.78
CA LEU A 276 2.59 4.83 -1.85
C LEU A 276 3.15 5.42 -3.14
N LEU A 277 2.42 5.25 -4.25
CA LEU A 277 2.81 5.70 -5.58
C LEU A 277 2.03 6.96 -5.94
N ILE A 278 2.69 8.11 -6.00
CA ILE A 278 2.09 9.39 -6.38
C ILE A 278 1.64 9.32 -7.85
N GLY A 279 0.36 9.62 -8.12
CA GLY A 279 -0.23 9.59 -9.45
C GLY A 279 -0.70 10.94 -9.99
N SER A 280 -0.19 12.08 -9.49
CA SER A 280 -0.65 13.43 -9.85
C SER A 280 0.44 14.30 -10.50
N ASP A 281 0.06 15.35 -11.21
CA ASP A 281 1.01 16.34 -11.75
C ASP A 281 1.46 17.29 -10.63
N LEU A 282 2.60 16.97 -10.00
CA LEU A 282 3.15 17.72 -8.87
C LEU A 282 3.54 19.15 -9.23
N THR A 283 3.78 19.46 -10.52
CA THR A 283 4.05 20.84 -10.96
C THR A 283 2.84 21.76 -10.78
N LYS A 284 1.65 21.17 -10.61
CA LYS A 284 0.38 21.84 -10.37
C LYS A 284 -0.23 21.51 -9.01
N ALA A 285 0.42 20.67 -8.19
CA ALA A 285 -0.10 20.28 -6.90
C ALA A 285 -0.18 21.48 -5.93
N SER A 286 -1.22 21.48 -5.10
CA SER A 286 -1.37 22.49 -4.05
C SER A 286 -0.36 22.22 -2.93
N LYS A 287 -0.06 23.24 -2.11
CA LYS A 287 0.75 23.04 -0.90
C LYS A 287 0.09 22.01 0.02
N GLN A 288 -1.23 22.05 0.17
CA GLN A 288 -1.96 21.12 1.04
C GLN A 288 -1.78 19.66 0.60
N SER A 289 -1.86 19.40 -0.70
CA SER A 289 -1.65 18.05 -1.25
C SER A 289 -0.19 17.59 -1.10
N LEU A 290 0.78 18.51 -1.25
CA LEU A 290 2.20 18.20 -0.99
C LEU A 290 2.46 17.94 0.50
N ASP A 291 1.80 18.67 1.40
CA ASP A 291 1.90 18.46 2.85
C ASP A 291 1.28 17.10 3.24
N ILE A 292 0.17 16.69 2.60
CA ILE A 292 -0.41 15.34 2.74
C ILE A 292 0.58 14.26 2.30
N LEU A 293 1.10 14.36 1.07
CA LEU A 293 2.09 13.41 0.54
C LEU A 293 3.38 13.38 1.36
N GLY A 294 3.72 14.49 2.02
CA GLY A 294 4.92 14.65 2.84
C GLY A 294 4.73 14.29 4.31
N ASN A 295 3.58 13.78 4.74
CA ASN A 295 3.32 13.50 6.16
C ASN A 295 4.26 12.39 6.68
N ARG A 296 5.32 12.81 7.35
CA ARG A 296 6.40 11.93 7.83
C ARG A 296 5.96 10.95 8.90
N ASP A 297 4.93 11.27 9.68
CA ASP A 297 4.45 10.39 10.73
C ASP A 297 3.70 9.19 10.16
N LEU A 298 2.80 9.41 9.19
CA LEU A 298 2.12 8.33 8.46
C LEU A 298 3.10 7.50 7.63
N ILE A 299 4.02 8.15 6.92
CA ILE A 299 5.06 7.46 6.14
C ILE A 299 5.92 6.59 7.06
N ARG A 300 6.29 7.07 8.24
CA ARG A 300 7.07 6.29 9.22
C ARG A 300 6.32 5.04 9.68
N ILE A 301 4.99 5.10 9.85
CA ILE A 301 4.19 3.91 10.13
C ILE A 301 4.20 2.97 8.93
N ASN A 302 3.97 3.46 7.70
CA ASN A 302 4.03 2.64 6.49
C ASN A 302 5.39 1.91 6.37
N GLN A 303 6.47 2.65 6.61
CA GLN A 303 7.87 2.22 6.51
C GLN A 303 8.47 1.68 7.81
N ASP A 304 7.64 1.19 8.74
CA ASP A 304 8.11 0.63 10.00
C ASP A 304 9.03 -0.59 9.79
N PRO A 305 10.30 -0.54 10.26
CA PRO A 305 11.27 -1.59 9.98
C PRO A 305 11.09 -2.86 10.85
N ASN A 306 10.26 -2.82 11.89
CA ASN A 306 10.04 -3.96 12.80
C ASN A 306 8.60 -4.49 12.75
N VAL A 307 7.66 -3.71 12.21
CA VAL A 307 6.27 -4.14 12.01
C VAL A 307 5.86 -4.00 10.54
N GLY A 308 5.88 -5.12 9.82
CA GLY A 308 5.44 -5.18 8.42
C GLY A 308 3.92 -5.24 8.26
N LYS A 309 3.20 -5.71 9.29
CA LYS A 309 1.74 -5.89 9.26
C LYS A 309 0.99 -4.57 9.16
N SER A 310 -0.14 -4.61 8.45
CA SER A 310 -1.13 -3.53 8.37
C SER A 310 -1.94 -3.41 9.67
N ILE A 311 -2.64 -2.29 9.82
CA ILE A 311 -3.74 -2.18 10.78
C ILE A 311 -4.92 -3.10 10.37
N SER A 312 -5.74 -3.52 11.34
CA SER A 312 -6.95 -4.30 11.08
C SER A 312 -8.20 -3.58 11.60
N PRO A 313 -9.38 -3.79 10.99
CA PRO A 313 -10.61 -3.23 11.52
C PRO A 313 -10.94 -3.94 12.84
N PHE A 314 -11.42 -3.19 13.82
CA PHE A 314 -11.98 -3.73 15.05
C PHE A 314 -13.47 -3.41 15.20
N ARG A 315 -14.00 -2.47 14.41
CA ARG A 315 -15.42 -2.17 14.33
C ARG A 315 -15.79 -1.52 12.99
N TRP A 316 -16.90 -1.94 12.40
CA TRP A 316 -17.36 -1.40 11.11
C TRP A 316 -18.08 -0.05 11.21
N GLY A 317 -18.56 0.31 12.40
CA GLY A 317 -19.18 1.62 12.64
C GLY A 317 -20.64 1.65 12.24
N VAL A 318 -20.99 2.38 11.18
CA VAL A 318 -22.39 2.47 10.70
C VAL A 318 -23.01 1.12 10.32
N ASN A 319 -22.19 0.13 9.97
CA ASN A 319 -22.63 -1.22 9.67
C ASN A 319 -22.32 -2.19 10.83
N ALA A 320 -23.01 -3.33 10.85
CA ALA A 320 -22.58 -4.47 11.66
C ALA A 320 -21.18 -4.95 11.23
N ASP A 321 -20.39 -5.46 12.17
CA ASP A 321 -19.04 -5.96 11.89
C ASP A 321 -19.04 -7.02 10.78
N TYR A 322 -17.99 -6.99 9.96
CA TYR A 322 -17.83 -7.83 8.75
C TYR A 322 -18.87 -7.61 7.64
N THR A 323 -19.58 -6.49 7.64
CA THR A 323 -20.45 -6.11 6.51
C THR A 323 -19.59 -5.64 5.33
N PHE A 324 -19.73 -6.29 4.17
CA PHE A 324 -19.12 -5.82 2.93
C PHE A 324 -19.99 -4.70 2.33
N ASN A 325 -19.55 -3.45 2.45
CA ASN A 325 -20.27 -2.27 1.98
C ASN A 325 -19.28 -1.24 1.39
N ALA A 326 -19.29 -1.11 0.06
CA ALA A 326 -18.39 -0.21 -0.66
C ALA A 326 -18.67 1.28 -0.44
N ILE A 327 -19.84 1.65 0.07
CA ILE A 327 -20.19 3.05 0.38
C ILE A 327 -19.70 3.39 1.79
N HIS A 328 -19.90 2.46 2.73
CA HIS A 328 -19.53 2.63 4.12
C HIS A 328 -18.60 1.49 4.56
N PRO A 329 -17.28 1.58 4.28
CA PRO A 329 -16.30 0.57 4.67
C PRO A 329 -16.18 0.51 6.19
N ALA A 330 -15.33 -0.38 6.71
CA ALA A 330 -15.03 -0.38 8.14
C ALA A 330 -14.47 0.99 8.57
N GLU A 331 -14.96 1.51 9.70
CA GLU A 331 -14.63 2.86 10.16
C GLU A 331 -13.57 2.92 11.25
N TYR A 332 -13.37 1.84 12.02
CA TYR A 332 -12.48 1.84 13.19
C TYR A 332 -11.42 0.75 13.06
N TRP A 333 -10.16 1.17 13.08
CA TRP A 333 -9.02 0.31 12.80
C TRP A 333 -7.89 0.54 13.81
N SER A 334 -7.13 -0.52 14.07
CA SER A 334 -5.95 -0.42 14.93
C SER A 334 -4.87 -1.43 14.56
N GLY A 335 -3.63 -1.14 14.92
CA GLY A 335 -2.53 -2.07 14.75
C GLY A 335 -1.30 -1.65 15.54
N ASN A 336 -0.38 -2.58 15.75
CA ASN A 336 0.89 -2.28 16.39
C ASN A 336 1.86 -1.58 15.43
N SER A 337 2.75 -0.77 15.99
CA SER A 337 3.95 -0.26 15.33
C SER A 337 5.11 -0.26 16.32
N SER A 338 6.33 -0.04 15.85
CA SER A 338 7.52 0.22 16.67
C SER A 338 7.37 1.44 17.58
N TYR A 339 6.41 2.32 17.28
CA TYR A 339 6.26 3.63 17.91
C TYR A 339 5.05 3.71 18.85
N GLY A 340 4.29 2.62 19.00
CA GLY A 340 3.02 2.57 19.74
C GLY A 340 1.90 1.90 18.95
N VAL A 341 0.69 1.89 19.51
CA VAL A 341 -0.50 1.38 18.83
C VAL A 341 -1.08 2.48 17.96
N VAL A 342 -1.22 2.22 16.66
CA VAL A 342 -1.78 3.17 15.70
C VAL A 342 -3.28 2.91 15.57
N PHE A 343 -4.06 3.99 15.51
CA PHE A 343 -5.49 3.98 15.28
C PHE A 343 -5.84 4.80 14.05
N MET A 344 -6.75 4.29 13.23
CA MET A 344 -7.45 5.06 12.21
C MET A 344 -8.94 5.05 12.52
N VAL A 345 -9.55 6.24 12.52
CA VAL A 345 -11.00 6.40 12.60
C VAL A 345 -11.47 7.19 11.39
N LEU A 346 -12.27 6.54 10.55
CA LEU A 346 -12.73 7.06 9.27
C LEU A 346 -14.22 7.43 9.38
N ASN A 347 -14.57 8.68 9.09
CA ASN A 347 -15.96 9.06 8.93
C ASN A 347 -16.39 8.83 7.49
N SER A 348 -17.18 7.77 7.23
CA SER A 348 -17.65 7.45 5.88
C SER A 348 -18.88 8.26 5.44
N GLN A 349 -19.40 9.14 6.29
CA GLN A 349 -20.65 9.88 6.07
C GLN A 349 -20.40 11.29 5.51
N ASP A 350 -21.42 11.84 4.83
CA ASP A 350 -21.40 13.17 4.20
C ASP A 350 -21.49 14.36 5.18
N THR A 351 -21.45 14.11 6.49
CA THR A 351 -21.53 15.15 7.53
C THR A 351 -20.52 14.88 8.62
N ALA A 352 -20.11 15.91 9.36
CA ALA A 352 -19.24 15.74 10.52
C ALA A 352 -19.93 14.85 11.57
N GLN A 353 -19.17 13.93 12.16
CA GLN A 353 -19.67 12.96 13.13
C GLN A 353 -18.85 13.01 14.41
N GLN A 354 -19.53 12.89 15.56
CA GLN A 354 -18.88 12.60 16.83
C GLN A 354 -18.57 11.10 16.90
N MET A 355 -17.34 10.73 16.56
CA MET A 355 -16.89 9.34 16.56
C MET A 355 -16.22 9.02 17.89
N SER A 356 -16.59 7.88 18.49
CA SER A 356 -16.06 7.47 19.79
C SER A 356 -15.90 5.97 19.88
N PHE A 357 -14.90 5.51 20.61
CA PHE A 357 -14.66 4.08 20.86
C PHE A 357 -14.03 3.89 22.23
N ASN A 358 -14.25 2.72 22.81
CA ASN A 358 -13.53 2.26 23.97
C ASN A 358 -12.18 1.66 23.51
N LEU A 359 -11.10 2.06 24.18
CA LEU A 359 -9.74 1.62 23.89
C LEU A 359 -9.62 0.09 23.91
N THR A 360 -10.36 -0.61 24.79
CA THR A 360 -10.32 -2.08 24.88
C THR A 360 -11.11 -2.79 23.77
N GLU A 361 -11.79 -2.06 22.88
CA GLU A 361 -12.30 -2.65 21.63
C GLU A 361 -11.15 -3.04 20.69
N SER A 362 -10.01 -2.34 20.78
CA SER A 362 -8.81 -2.70 20.04
C SER A 362 -8.09 -3.86 20.72
N TRP A 363 -7.78 -4.89 19.93
CA TRP A 363 -6.96 -6.03 20.34
C TRP A 363 -5.51 -5.65 20.67
N ALA A 364 -5.04 -4.49 20.21
CA ALA A 364 -3.67 -4.01 20.42
C ALA A 364 -3.51 -3.25 21.76
N ILE A 365 -4.62 -2.89 22.41
CA ILE A 365 -4.63 -2.18 23.68
C ILE A 365 -4.70 -3.15 24.86
N ARG A 366 -3.93 -2.85 25.90
CA ARG A 366 -4.05 -3.49 27.21
C ARG A 366 -5.08 -2.75 28.07
N ALA A 367 -6.02 -3.51 28.64
CA ALA A 367 -6.97 -3.01 29.63
C ALA A 367 -6.28 -2.55 30.93
N GLY A 368 -6.92 -1.61 31.65
CA GLY A 368 -6.41 -1.08 32.91
C GLY A 368 -5.20 -0.15 32.77
N ARG A 369 -4.96 0.36 31.55
CA ARG A 369 -3.89 1.31 31.23
C ARG A 369 -4.48 2.60 30.67
N GLN A 370 -3.78 3.70 30.90
CA GLN A 370 -4.01 4.97 30.21
C GLN A 370 -2.95 5.15 29.12
N TYR A 371 -3.28 5.90 28.07
CA TYR A 371 -2.41 6.05 26.91
C TYR A 371 -2.18 7.52 26.58
N SER A 372 -0.94 7.91 26.33
CA SER A 372 -0.65 9.20 25.71
C SER A 372 -1.04 9.13 24.24
N VAL A 373 -1.80 10.12 23.79
CA VAL A 373 -2.32 10.22 22.43
C VAL A 373 -1.49 11.25 21.67
N TYR A 374 -0.97 10.86 20.51
CA TYR A 374 -0.31 11.74 19.55
C TYR A 374 -1.09 11.71 18.23
N ASP A 375 -1.43 12.89 17.70
CA ASP A 375 -2.14 13.01 16.43
C ASP A 375 -1.14 13.15 15.28
N LEU A 376 -1.20 12.20 14.35
CA LEU A 376 -0.26 12.07 13.22
C LEU A 376 -0.50 13.12 12.11
N TRP A 377 -1.61 13.87 12.18
CA TRP A 377 -1.93 14.95 11.25
C TRP A 377 -1.58 16.33 11.81
N THR A 378 -1.83 16.57 13.10
CA THR A 378 -1.44 17.85 13.73
C THR A 378 0.02 17.86 14.17
N HIS A 379 0.64 16.67 14.28
CA HIS A 379 1.98 16.46 14.83
C HIS A 379 2.12 16.87 16.30
N GLU A 380 1.01 16.84 17.04
CA GLU A 380 0.93 17.29 18.42
C GLU A 380 0.42 16.20 19.38
N SER A 381 0.79 16.34 20.65
CA SER A 381 0.22 15.53 21.72
C SER A 381 -1.22 15.96 21.99
N ALA A 382 -2.16 15.02 21.86
CA ALA A 382 -3.59 15.20 22.13
C ALA A 382 -3.99 14.81 23.57
N GLY A 383 -3.02 14.63 24.48
CA GLY A 383 -3.25 14.40 25.90
C GLY A 383 -3.22 12.93 26.30
N ILE A 384 -3.91 12.57 27.39
CA ILE A 384 -4.00 11.20 27.91
C ILE A 384 -5.43 10.69 27.74
N ALA A 385 -5.58 9.54 27.09
CA ALA A 385 -6.84 8.82 26.99
C ALA A 385 -6.96 7.76 28.09
N VAL A 386 -8.12 7.72 28.73
CA VAL A 386 -8.51 6.72 29.73
C VAL A 386 -9.82 6.11 29.28
N ARG A 387 -9.82 4.79 29.02
CA ARG A 387 -10.96 3.97 28.56
C ARG A 387 -11.55 4.33 27.22
N ASN A 388 -11.84 5.59 26.92
CA ASN A 388 -12.53 6.01 25.71
C ASN A 388 -11.80 7.17 25.03
N ILE A 389 -11.97 7.26 23.72
CA ILE A 389 -11.67 8.45 22.93
C ILE A 389 -12.98 8.89 22.25
N SER A 390 -13.22 10.20 22.17
CA SER A 390 -14.34 10.79 21.46
C SER A 390 -13.87 12.08 20.79
N MET A 391 -14.02 12.17 19.48
CA MET A 391 -13.57 13.32 18.70
C MET A 391 -14.50 13.59 17.52
N GLU A 392 -14.56 14.86 17.11
CA GLU A 392 -15.33 15.26 15.93
C GLU A 392 -14.49 14.97 14.68
N VAL A 393 -15.08 14.24 13.74
CA VAL A 393 -14.43 13.90 12.48
C VAL A 393 -15.24 14.54 11.35
N PRO A 394 -14.62 15.40 10.51
CA PRO A 394 -15.28 16.00 9.36
C PRO A 394 -15.90 14.96 8.42
N ALA A 395 -16.84 15.38 7.58
CA ALA A 395 -17.38 14.54 6.51
C ALA A 395 -16.23 13.98 5.65
N HIS A 396 -16.24 12.67 5.41
CA HIS A 396 -15.19 11.95 4.68
C HIS A 396 -13.77 12.10 5.25
N GLY A 397 -13.65 12.59 6.49
CA GLY A 397 -12.37 12.80 7.16
C GLY A 397 -11.89 11.56 7.90
N ALA A 398 -10.60 11.56 8.22
CA ALA A 398 -9.96 10.53 9.02
C ALA A 398 -9.11 11.13 10.14
N LEU A 399 -9.12 10.41 11.26
CA LEU A 399 -8.18 10.57 12.36
C LEU A 399 -7.09 9.51 12.24
N ALA A 400 -5.86 9.89 12.56
CA ALA A 400 -4.73 8.97 12.64
C ALA A 400 -3.99 9.25 13.95
N LEU A 401 -4.09 8.33 14.91
CA LEU A 401 -3.56 8.52 16.26
C LEU A 401 -2.50 7.47 16.57
N LEU A 402 -1.50 7.85 17.35
CA LEU A 402 -0.50 6.97 17.91
C LEU A 402 -0.61 6.99 19.44
N LEU A 403 -0.91 5.83 20.01
CA LEU A 403 -1.12 5.64 21.44
C LEU A 403 0.05 4.88 22.05
N ASN A 404 0.63 5.47 23.10
CA ASN A 404 1.70 4.86 23.89
C ASN A 404 1.26 4.66 25.34
N ASP A 405 1.64 3.54 25.92
CA ASP A 405 1.30 3.20 27.31
C ASP A 405 1.87 4.27 28.26
N ALA A 406 0.98 4.95 28.99
CA ALA A 406 1.29 6.06 29.88
C ALA A 406 1.03 5.72 31.37
N GLY A 407 1.01 4.42 31.70
CA GLY A 407 0.86 3.96 33.08
C GLY A 407 -0.49 3.28 33.37
N PRO A 408 -0.68 2.83 34.63
CA PRO A 408 -1.96 2.29 35.06
C PRO A 408 -3.06 3.35 34.99
N GLU A 409 -4.31 2.92 34.78
CA GLU A 409 -5.46 3.80 34.98
C GLU A 409 -5.46 4.38 36.41
N PRO A 410 -5.91 5.63 36.61
CA PRO A 410 -6.05 6.20 37.95
C PRO A 410 -7.04 5.40 38.82
N GLU A 411 -6.72 5.18 40.11
CA GLU A 411 -7.52 4.38 41.06
C GLU A 411 -8.99 4.81 41.17
N LYS A 412 -9.31 6.08 40.87
CA LYS A 412 -10.68 6.62 40.89
C LYS A 412 -11.63 5.91 39.90
N TYR A 413 -11.11 5.10 38.99
CA TYR A 413 -11.89 4.37 37.99
C TYR A 413 -12.09 2.89 38.31
N ASP A 414 -11.66 2.39 39.48
CA ASP A 414 -11.83 0.98 39.85
C ASP A 414 -13.27 0.51 39.62
N ALA A 415 -13.42 -0.55 38.82
CA ALA A 415 -14.70 -1.18 38.59
C ALA A 415 -15.20 -1.69 39.94
N SER A 416 -16.33 -1.17 40.42
CA SER A 416 -17.06 -1.80 41.52
C SER A 416 -17.33 -3.24 41.12
N CYS A 417 -16.71 -4.18 41.84
CA CYS A 417 -16.85 -5.62 41.71
C CYS A 417 -18.31 -5.99 41.40
N GLY A 418 -18.60 -6.35 40.14
CA GLY A 418 -19.96 -6.57 39.64
C GLY A 418 -20.57 -7.90 40.07
N PHE A 419 -19.77 -8.79 40.67
CA PHE A 419 -20.18 -10.08 41.24
C PHE A 419 -19.45 -10.32 42.56
N PHE A 420 -20.13 -10.94 43.53
CA PHE A 420 -19.67 -11.07 44.92
C PHE A 420 -18.56 -12.13 45.17
N TYR A 421 -18.00 -12.75 44.12
CA TYR A 421 -16.92 -13.75 44.24
C TYR A 421 -15.97 -13.68 43.03
N GLN A 422 -14.69 -14.00 43.24
CA GLN A 422 -13.59 -13.97 42.25
C GLN A 422 -13.14 -12.58 41.76
N CYS A 423 -13.26 -11.54 42.58
CA CYS A 423 -12.62 -10.27 42.25
C CYS A 423 -11.11 -10.36 42.50
N SER A 424 -10.33 -9.63 41.72
CA SER A 424 -8.91 -9.43 41.93
C SER A 424 -8.65 -7.93 41.98
N TRP A 425 -7.80 -7.50 42.91
CA TRP A 425 -7.27 -6.14 42.92
C TRP A 425 -6.58 -5.83 41.59
N PRO A 426 -6.43 -4.55 41.20
CA PRO A 426 -5.71 -4.16 39.98
C PRO A 426 -4.26 -4.69 39.89
N ASN A 427 -3.65 -5.07 41.02
CA ASN A 427 -2.33 -5.69 41.09
C ASN A 427 -2.33 -7.24 40.89
N GLY A 428 -3.49 -7.83 40.58
CA GLY A 428 -3.66 -9.27 40.35
C GLY A 428 -3.83 -10.12 41.61
N THR A 429 -3.87 -9.52 42.81
CA THR A 429 -4.13 -10.27 44.05
C THR A 429 -5.62 -10.59 44.19
N TYR A 430 -5.93 -11.83 44.57
CA TYR A 430 -7.31 -12.31 44.71
C TYR A 430 -8.02 -11.68 45.92
N ILE A 431 -9.25 -11.23 45.74
CA ILE A 431 -10.17 -10.77 46.78
C ILE A 431 -10.98 -11.99 47.22
N SER A 432 -10.49 -12.70 48.23
CA SER A 432 -11.31 -13.63 49.01
C SER A 432 -11.92 -12.88 50.18
N ASN A 433 -13.25 -12.99 50.36
CA ASN A 433 -13.83 -12.79 51.69
C ASN A 433 -13.24 -13.80 52.68
#